data_AF-A0AAJ2AVD7-F1
#
_entry.id   AF-A0AAJ2AVD7-F1
#
_cell.length_a   1.000
_cell.length_b   1.000
_cell.length_c   1.000
_cell.angle_alpha   90.00
_cell.angle_beta   90.00
_cell.angle_gamma   90.00
#
_symmetry.space_group_name_H-M   'P 1'
#
loop_
_entity.id
_entity.type
_entity.pdbx_description
1 polymer ?
#
loop_
_entity_poly.entity_id
_entity_poly.type
_entity_poly.pdbx_seq_one_letter_code
_entity_poly.pdbx_strand_id
1 'polypeptide(L)'
;MPDRIVKPSRRTLLKGLVSGTGLALSGAGLADALVQGVAPAVVTSDKLRPQLPGGVMSGDVTATSGIVWSRTDRPARMIVEYSTSENFSTFQRRIGPAALEGSDFTARVDLTGLPPGADMFYRVRFQDLVDGKTISEAATGRLRTASLDATKPVCFVFSGDEAGQGWGINEGFGGYRIYEAMRREAPDFFIHQGDQIYSDSVIEAEVKLPDGSLWTNLVTEGKSHVAQTLDDYRAAFAYNQLDRNKRRFAAEVPFLVQWDDHEVRNNWYPGQQIGAAEKRYQTRAINLLEARAKQAMFEYNPYRINQLDPEQVYRGFQFGPLLDVFMLDERSYRGANSPNRQPRLDADAAFLGSQQTAWLKASLQASRATWKVIASDMPISLVVPDANPDVPKGTYEAWANADNGAPLGRELELAEILRFIKQENIENVVWITADVHYAQATHYDPSRAKFTDFKPFWEFVGGPINAGTFGPNELDTTFGPELRYVSVPKDNPQNRSPAALQQFYGRAKIDPVSRALTVSLHDLNGKSLYEVKLDVET
;
A
#
# COMPACT_ATOMS: atom_id res chain seq x y z
N MET A 1 13.51 35.88 58.45
CA MET A 1 12.35 36.32 59.25
C MET A 1 11.27 36.84 58.30
N PRO A 2 9.97 36.79 58.69
CA PRO A 2 8.98 36.04 57.88
C PRO A 2 7.73 36.89 57.48
N ASP A 3 6.65 36.38 56.86
CA ASP A 3 6.26 34.97 56.66
C ASP A 3 5.43 34.65 55.39
N ARG A 4 5.38 33.34 55.09
CA ARG A 4 4.34 32.50 54.47
C ARG A 4 3.02 33.07 53.89
N ILE A 5 2.68 32.48 52.72
CA ILE A 5 1.40 31.80 52.33
C ILE A 5 0.09 32.63 52.32
N VAL A 6 -0.68 32.51 51.22
CA VAL A 6 -2.11 32.09 51.14
C VAL A 6 -2.71 32.42 49.75
N LYS A 7 -3.48 31.48 49.17
CA LYS A 7 -4.44 31.71 48.07
C LYS A 7 -5.84 31.31 48.52
N PRO A 8 -6.86 32.14 48.24
CA PRO A 8 -8.18 31.66 47.79
C PRO A 8 -8.77 32.58 46.68
N SER A 9 -10.00 32.39 46.19
CA SER A 9 -10.55 31.23 45.46
C SER A 9 -11.98 31.52 44.95
N ARG A 10 -12.23 31.44 43.62
CA ARG A 10 -13.53 31.26 42.93
C ARG A 10 -14.67 32.31 43.13
N ARG A 11 -15.56 32.37 42.11
CA ARG A 11 -16.94 32.96 42.08
C ARG A 11 -17.04 34.50 42.22
N THR A 12 -17.85 35.28 41.47
CA THR A 12 -18.56 35.12 40.16
C THR A 12 -18.68 36.54 39.51
N LEU A 13 -19.70 37.12 38.84
CA LEU A 13 -21.10 36.78 38.46
C LEU A 13 -21.64 37.68 37.30
N LEU A 14 -22.32 37.10 36.29
CA LEU A 14 -23.37 37.67 35.40
C LEU A 14 -23.15 38.88 34.44
N LYS A 15 -23.88 38.77 33.31
CA LYS A 15 -24.46 39.79 32.40
C LYS A 15 -23.51 40.62 31.50
N GLY A 16 -23.77 40.77 30.20
CA GLY A 16 -24.81 40.14 29.34
C GLY A 16 -25.31 41.07 28.24
N LEU A 17 -26.17 40.56 27.35
CA LEU A 17 -27.07 41.37 26.51
C LEU A 17 -28.24 40.51 25.98
N VAL A 18 -29.43 41.08 25.97
CA VAL A 18 -30.63 40.51 25.32
C VAL A 18 -31.19 41.60 24.42
N SER A 19 -31.50 41.24 23.17
CA SER A 19 -32.22 42.09 22.23
C SER A 19 -33.42 41.29 21.73
N GLY A 20 -34.60 41.65 22.21
CA GLY A 20 -35.86 40.99 21.85
C GLY A 20 -36.65 41.78 20.82
N THR A 21 -37.46 41.08 20.04
CA THR A 21 -38.68 41.60 19.44
C THR A 21 -39.79 40.59 19.75
N GLY A 22 -40.98 41.08 20.08
CA GLY A 22 -42.07 40.26 20.62
C GLY A 22 -43.32 40.32 19.76
N LEU A 23 -44.18 39.33 19.96
CA LEU A 23 -45.56 39.31 19.48
C LEU A 23 -46.42 38.77 20.62
N ALA A 24 -47.49 39.51 20.95
CA ALA A 24 -48.39 39.17 22.04
C ALA A 24 -49.73 38.69 21.47
N LEU A 25 -50.17 37.53 21.91
CA LEU A 25 -51.55 37.05 21.76
C LEU A 25 -52.03 36.51 23.11
N SER A 26 -53.22 36.91 23.52
CA SER A 26 -53.91 36.41 24.71
C SER A 26 -55.17 35.67 24.28
N GLY A 27 -55.36 34.46 24.82
CA GLY A 27 -56.48 33.59 24.50
C GLY A 27 -56.44 32.33 25.35
N ALA A 28 -57.58 31.88 25.84
CA ALA A 28 -57.66 30.78 26.81
C ALA A 28 -57.29 29.41 26.19
N GLY A 29 -56.61 28.56 26.97
CA GLY A 29 -56.18 27.22 26.53
C GLY A 29 -55.41 26.43 27.58
N LEU A 30 -56.08 26.06 28.69
CA LEU A 30 -55.52 25.13 29.70
C LEU A 30 -56.04 23.70 29.46
N ALA A 31 -55.28 22.90 28.70
CA ALA A 31 -55.29 21.42 28.74
C ALA A 31 -54.13 20.82 27.92
N ASP A 32 -53.72 19.61 28.28
CA ASP A 32 -53.11 18.57 27.43
C ASP A 32 -51.92 18.94 26.53
N ALA A 33 -50.76 19.18 27.16
CA ALA A 33 -49.44 19.11 26.51
C ALA A 33 -48.32 18.63 27.46
N LEU A 34 -48.58 17.57 28.23
CA LEU A 34 -47.53 16.82 28.97
C LEU A 34 -47.34 15.43 28.35
N VAL A 35 -46.12 14.91 28.46
CA VAL A 35 -45.66 13.62 27.88
C VAL A 35 -45.52 13.62 26.34
N GLN A 36 -44.51 14.34 25.85
CA GLN A 36 -43.42 13.68 25.11
C GLN A 36 -42.07 14.32 25.48
N GLY A 37 -41.23 13.56 26.18
CA GLY A 37 -39.89 13.99 26.63
C GLY A 37 -38.82 13.92 25.53
N VAL A 38 -39.10 14.45 24.34
CA VAL A 38 -38.10 14.56 23.27
C VAL A 38 -37.18 15.75 23.60
N ALA A 39 -36.07 15.47 24.27
CA ALA A 39 -35.00 16.45 24.40
C ALA A 39 -34.55 16.89 22.98
N PRO A 40 -34.42 18.19 22.70
CA PRO A 40 -34.01 18.63 21.38
C PRO A 40 -32.65 18.04 21.04
N ALA A 41 -32.57 17.34 19.90
CA ALA A 41 -31.32 16.74 19.45
C ALA A 41 -30.33 17.87 19.13
N VAL A 42 -29.41 18.12 20.06
CA VAL A 42 -28.31 19.08 19.87
C VAL A 42 -27.39 18.47 18.82
N VAL A 43 -27.59 18.89 17.57
CA VAL A 43 -26.68 18.57 16.46
C VAL A 43 -25.37 19.30 16.75
N THR A 44 -24.45 18.59 17.42
CA THR A 44 -23.07 19.01 17.60
C THR A 44 -22.47 19.28 16.23
N SER A 45 -22.16 20.54 15.93
CA SER A 45 -21.53 20.94 14.66
C SER A 45 -20.31 20.07 14.37
N ASP A 46 -20.11 19.68 13.11
CA ASP A 46 -19.07 18.72 12.71
C ASP A 46 -17.67 19.14 13.18
N LYS A 47 -17.37 20.45 13.21
CA LYS A 47 -16.10 20.99 13.73
C LYS A 47 -15.80 20.58 15.19
N LEU A 48 -16.84 20.35 16.00
CA LEU A 48 -16.72 19.90 17.38
C LEU A 48 -16.42 18.40 17.50
N ARG A 49 -16.77 17.60 16.49
CA ARG A 49 -16.54 16.14 16.47
C ARG A 49 -15.17 15.79 15.87
N PRO A 50 -14.52 14.70 16.33
CA PRO A 50 -13.39 14.12 15.62
C PRO A 50 -13.71 13.82 14.15
N GLN A 51 -12.79 14.12 13.25
CA GLN A 51 -12.92 13.93 11.80
C GLN A 51 -12.02 12.80 11.31
N LEU A 52 -12.41 12.12 10.22
CA LEU A 52 -11.67 10.99 9.65
C LEU A 52 -11.09 11.37 8.26
N PRO A 53 -10.02 12.19 8.17
CA PRO A 53 -9.56 12.78 6.91
C PRO A 53 -9.20 11.73 5.84
N GLY A 54 -8.47 10.68 6.23
CA GLY A 54 -8.09 9.56 5.36
C GLY A 54 -9.18 8.50 5.16
N GLY A 55 -10.35 8.64 5.78
CA GLY A 55 -11.40 7.62 5.76
C GLY A 55 -11.01 6.36 6.55
N VAL A 56 -11.18 5.18 5.94
CA VAL A 56 -10.89 3.87 6.53
C VAL A 56 -10.22 2.95 5.52
N MET A 57 -9.43 2.00 6.02
CA MET A 57 -8.82 0.95 5.22
C MET A 57 -8.92 -0.40 5.95
N SER A 58 -8.87 -1.50 5.22
CA SER A 58 -8.68 -2.84 5.79
C SER A 58 -7.49 -3.55 5.13
N GLY A 59 -6.93 -4.56 5.78
CA GLY A 59 -5.75 -5.25 5.27
C GLY A 59 -5.26 -6.39 6.16
N ASP A 60 -4.16 -7.02 5.73
CA ASP A 60 -3.59 -8.24 6.33
C ASP A 60 -4.67 -9.28 6.72
N VAL A 61 -5.59 -9.54 5.78
CA VAL A 61 -6.78 -10.37 5.97
C VAL A 61 -6.44 -11.86 5.85
N THR A 62 -7.13 -12.69 6.63
CA THR A 62 -6.99 -14.15 6.64
C THR A 62 -8.37 -14.82 6.55
N ALA A 63 -8.44 -16.14 6.73
CA ALA A 63 -9.72 -16.84 6.87
C ALA A 63 -10.49 -16.46 8.15
N THR A 64 -9.83 -15.96 9.18
CA THR A 64 -10.47 -15.72 10.50
C THR A 64 -10.13 -14.38 11.15
N SER A 65 -9.41 -13.50 10.45
CA SER A 65 -9.02 -12.19 10.95
C SER A 65 -8.81 -11.14 9.85
N GLY A 66 -8.71 -9.88 10.26
CA GLY A 66 -8.36 -8.76 9.38
C GLY A 66 -8.13 -7.48 10.16
N ILE A 67 -7.16 -6.68 9.73
CA ILE A 67 -6.89 -5.36 10.33
C ILE A 67 -7.90 -4.35 9.78
N VAL A 68 -8.47 -3.53 10.65
CA VAL A 68 -9.17 -2.29 10.29
C VAL A 68 -8.33 -1.10 10.76
N TRP A 69 -8.10 -0.16 9.85
CA TRP A 69 -7.27 1.04 10.02
C TRP A 69 -8.11 2.31 9.82
N SER A 70 -7.80 3.37 10.57
CA SER A 70 -8.29 4.73 10.31
C SER A 70 -7.40 5.78 11.01
N ARG A 71 -7.49 7.04 10.55
CA ARG A 71 -6.85 8.22 11.17
C ARG A 71 -7.91 9.24 11.58
N THR A 72 -7.70 9.90 12.72
CA THR A 72 -8.55 10.99 13.25
C THR A 72 -7.80 12.34 13.21
N ASP A 73 -8.50 13.46 13.44
CA ASP A 73 -7.91 14.82 13.43
C ASP A 73 -7.45 15.34 14.81
N ARG A 74 -7.65 14.55 15.88
CA ARG A 74 -7.39 14.92 17.28
C ARG A 74 -7.33 13.68 18.19
N PRO A 75 -6.82 13.80 19.44
CA PRO A 75 -6.83 12.72 20.44
C PRO A 75 -8.20 12.07 20.64
N ALA A 76 -8.39 10.86 20.11
CA ALA A 76 -9.66 10.16 20.13
C ALA A 76 -9.49 8.64 20.16
N ARG A 77 -10.43 7.93 20.80
CA ARG A 77 -10.43 6.47 20.88
C ARG A 77 -11.14 5.84 19.69
N MET A 78 -10.47 4.95 18.98
CA MET A 78 -11.06 4.20 17.87
C MET A 78 -12.10 3.20 18.39
N ILE A 79 -13.24 3.12 17.72
CA ILE A 79 -14.31 2.16 17.97
C ILE A 79 -14.66 1.52 16.63
N VAL A 80 -14.60 0.19 16.57
CA VAL A 80 -14.94 -0.58 15.36
C VAL A 80 -16.16 -1.44 15.65
N GLU A 81 -17.21 -1.26 14.85
CA GLU A 81 -18.41 -2.09 14.86
C GLU A 81 -18.47 -2.87 13.54
N TYR A 82 -18.74 -4.17 13.58
CA TYR A 82 -18.54 -5.08 12.44
C TYR A 82 -19.60 -6.20 12.39
N SER A 83 -19.97 -6.63 11.19
CA SER A 83 -21.08 -7.55 10.93
C SER A 83 -20.95 -8.27 9.58
N THR A 84 -21.59 -9.42 9.43
CA THR A 84 -21.87 -10.06 8.12
C THR A 84 -23.11 -9.46 7.43
N SER A 85 -23.75 -8.46 8.03
CA SER A 85 -24.96 -7.80 7.52
C SER A 85 -24.74 -6.30 7.37
N GLU A 86 -24.79 -5.81 6.14
CA GLU A 86 -24.50 -4.42 5.75
C GLU A 86 -25.33 -3.37 6.51
N ASN A 87 -26.56 -3.74 6.91
CA ASN A 87 -27.44 -2.85 7.67
C ASN A 87 -27.13 -2.78 9.18
N PHE A 88 -26.13 -3.53 9.67
CA PHE A 88 -25.75 -3.64 11.09
C PHE A 88 -26.93 -3.99 12.04
N SER A 89 -27.94 -4.74 11.55
CA SER A 89 -29.07 -5.23 12.36
C SER A 89 -28.63 -6.06 13.58
N THR A 90 -27.56 -6.85 13.40
CA THR A 90 -26.73 -7.40 14.48
C THR A 90 -25.29 -7.05 14.19
N PHE A 91 -24.50 -6.67 15.21
CA PHE A 91 -23.08 -6.36 15.04
C PHE A 91 -22.28 -6.71 16.30
N GLN A 92 -20.99 -6.99 16.12
CA GLN A 92 -20.00 -7.03 17.18
C GLN A 92 -19.31 -5.68 17.30
N ARG A 93 -18.74 -5.36 18.48
CA ARG A 93 -18.03 -4.10 18.75
C ARG A 93 -16.67 -4.38 19.41
N ARG A 94 -15.60 -3.80 18.87
CA ARG A 94 -14.29 -3.68 19.53
C ARG A 94 -14.05 -2.23 19.91
N ILE A 95 -13.49 -2.04 21.10
CA ILE A 95 -12.90 -0.77 21.52
C ILE A 95 -11.42 -0.86 21.20
N GLY A 96 -10.96 0.02 20.31
CA GLY A 96 -9.57 0.08 19.87
C GLY A 96 -8.67 0.94 20.76
N PRO A 97 -7.43 1.18 20.30
CA PRO A 97 -6.50 2.07 20.97
C PRO A 97 -6.98 3.54 20.94
N ALA A 98 -6.30 4.38 21.71
CA ALA A 98 -6.33 5.81 21.50
C ALA A 98 -5.43 6.16 20.31
N ALA A 99 -5.97 6.86 19.32
CA ALA A 99 -5.18 7.60 18.35
C ALA A 99 -4.67 8.87 19.04
N LEU A 100 -3.35 9.08 19.01
CA LEU A 100 -2.65 10.16 19.71
C LEU A 100 -1.56 10.76 18.79
N GLU A 101 -1.00 11.89 19.20
CA GLU A 101 0.07 12.63 18.52
C GLU A 101 1.26 11.71 18.16
N GLY A 102 1.58 10.77 19.05
CA GLY A 102 2.69 9.83 18.87
C GLY A 102 2.58 8.93 17.64
N SER A 103 1.36 8.61 17.19
CA SER A 103 1.07 7.81 15.99
C SER A 103 0.48 8.65 14.84
N ASP A 104 0.64 9.97 14.88
CA ASP A 104 -0.05 10.94 14.00
C ASP A 104 -1.56 10.65 13.89
N PHE A 105 -2.18 10.37 15.04
CA PHE A 105 -3.60 10.07 15.17
C PHE A 105 -4.10 8.87 14.34
N THR A 106 -3.19 8.00 13.88
CA THR A 106 -3.54 6.71 13.27
C THR A 106 -3.91 5.69 14.35
N ALA A 107 -4.83 4.78 14.03
CA ALA A 107 -5.22 3.66 14.88
C ALA A 107 -5.56 2.41 14.05
N ARG A 108 -5.26 1.25 14.64
CA ARG A 108 -5.54 -0.08 14.08
C ARG A 108 -6.24 -0.98 15.09
N VAL A 109 -7.08 -1.88 14.61
CA VAL A 109 -7.70 -2.97 15.37
C VAL A 109 -7.61 -4.26 14.55
N ASP A 110 -7.03 -5.31 15.13
CA ASP A 110 -7.11 -6.66 14.57
C ASP A 110 -8.45 -7.29 14.97
N LEU A 111 -9.34 -7.47 13.99
CA LEU A 111 -10.59 -8.19 14.18
C LEU A 111 -10.30 -9.69 14.08
N THR A 112 -10.61 -10.44 15.13
CA THR A 112 -10.32 -11.88 15.23
C THR A 112 -11.57 -12.68 15.55
N GLY A 113 -11.59 -13.95 15.12
CA GLY A 113 -12.77 -14.82 15.22
C GLY A 113 -13.82 -14.51 14.16
N LEU A 114 -13.40 -14.02 12.99
CA LEU A 114 -14.26 -13.80 11.84
C LEU A 114 -14.65 -15.13 11.17
N PRO A 115 -15.85 -15.26 10.59
CA PRO A 115 -16.21 -16.42 9.78
C PRO A 115 -15.40 -16.46 8.46
N PRO A 116 -14.89 -17.61 8.01
CA PRO A 116 -14.23 -17.75 6.70
C PRO A 116 -15.15 -17.56 5.50
N GLY A 117 -14.59 -17.07 4.39
CA GLY A 117 -15.29 -16.90 3.11
C GLY A 117 -16.47 -15.91 3.15
N ALA A 118 -16.46 -14.96 4.08
CA ALA A 118 -17.59 -14.09 4.39
C ALA A 118 -17.32 -12.63 4.02
N ASP A 119 -18.33 -11.98 3.44
CA ASP A 119 -18.36 -10.52 3.31
C ASP A 119 -18.62 -9.88 4.69
N MET A 120 -17.65 -9.11 5.16
CA MET A 120 -17.61 -8.49 6.47
C MET A 120 -17.68 -6.96 6.31
N PHE A 121 -18.79 -6.37 6.76
CA PHE A 121 -19.00 -4.94 6.80
C PHE A 121 -18.51 -4.38 8.14
N TYR A 122 -17.82 -3.25 8.11
CA TYR A 122 -17.36 -2.56 9.32
C TYR A 122 -17.64 -1.06 9.25
N ARG A 123 -17.73 -0.44 10.43
CA ARG A 123 -17.80 1.01 10.59
C ARG A 123 -16.91 1.47 11.71
N VAL A 124 -16.12 2.51 11.44
CA VAL A 124 -15.22 3.13 12.40
C VAL A 124 -15.84 4.43 12.90
N ARG A 125 -15.80 4.64 14.22
CA ARG A 125 -16.02 5.94 14.85
C ARG A 125 -14.87 6.26 15.80
N PHE A 126 -14.61 7.54 16.01
CA PHE A 126 -13.68 8.05 17.01
C PHE A 126 -14.43 8.79 18.11
N GLN A 127 -14.21 8.38 19.36
CA GLN A 127 -14.74 9.03 20.56
C GLN A 127 -13.70 10.00 21.12
N ASP A 128 -14.05 11.27 21.27
CA ASP A 128 -13.13 12.31 21.75
C ASP A 128 -12.66 12.01 23.19
N LEU A 129 -11.36 12.20 23.48
CA LEU A 129 -10.78 11.90 24.80
C LEU A 129 -10.98 13.01 25.84
N VAL A 130 -11.36 14.22 25.42
CA VAL A 130 -11.63 15.38 26.30
C VAL A 130 -13.13 15.44 26.63
N ASP A 131 -14.01 15.24 25.64
CA ASP A 131 -15.43 15.00 25.86
C ASP A 131 -15.87 13.63 25.31
N GLY A 132 -15.84 12.62 26.18
CA GLY A 132 -16.28 11.26 25.85
C GLY A 132 -17.76 11.10 25.44
N LYS A 133 -18.57 12.18 25.41
CA LYS A 133 -19.91 12.18 24.77
C LYS A 133 -19.86 12.52 23.28
N THR A 134 -18.81 13.21 22.85
CA THR A 134 -18.61 13.63 21.46
C THR A 134 -17.95 12.50 20.67
N ILE A 135 -18.57 12.14 19.55
CA ILE A 135 -18.16 11.03 18.68
C ILE A 135 -18.23 11.51 17.23
N SER A 136 -17.27 11.07 16.41
CA SER A 136 -17.25 11.28 14.96
C SER A 136 -18.49 10.74 14.26
N GLU A 137 -18.68 11.14 13.00
CA GLU A 137 -19.50 10.30 12.10
C GLU A 137 -18.84 8.95 11.79
N ALA A 138 -19.65 8.00 11.33
CA ALA A 138 -19.18 6.68 10.96
C ALA A 138 -18.62 6.69 9.53
N ALA A 139 -17.34 6.33 9.38
CA ALA A 139 -16.82 5.90 8.10
C ALA A 139 -17.05 4.39 7.97
N THR A 140 -17.72 3.96 6.89
CA THR A 140 -18.02 2.55 6.60
C THR A 140 -17.02 1.95 5.62
N GLY A 141 -16.84 0.64 5.70
CA GLY A 141 -16.10 -0.15 4.73
C GLY A 141 -16.47 -1.63 4.77
N ARG A 142 -15.84 -2.42 3.91
CA ARG A 142 -15.99 -3.88 3.84
C ARG A 142 -14.65 -4.57 3.57
N LEU A 143 -14.57 -5.83 3.99
CA LEU A 143 -13.51 -6.78 3.63
C LEU A 143 -14.15 -8.15 3.39
N ARG A 144 -13.46 -9.04 2.67
CA ARG A 144 -13.84 -10.46 2.58
C ARG A 144 -12.77 -11.32 3.22
N THR A 145 -13.16 -12.19 4.17
CA THR A 145 -12.25 -13.18 4.74
C THR A 145 -11.95 -14.29 3.74
N ALA A 146 -10.74 -14.86 3.79
CA ALA A 146 -10.38 -15.94 2.88
C ALA A 146 -11.33 -17.14 3.02
N SER A 147 -11.70 -17.74 1.89
CA SER A 147 -12.52 -18.97 1.87
C SER A 147 -11.65 -20.18 2.20
N LEU A 148 -12.06 -21.00 3.17
CA LEU A 148 -11.52 -22.36 3.34
C LEU A 148 -12.22 -23.37 2.42
N ASP A 149 -13.33 -23.00 1.80
CA ASP A 149 -14.07 -23.79 0.81
C ASP A 149 -13.45 -23.62 -0.58
N ALA A 150 -12.90 -24.73 -1.10
CA ALA A 150 -12.24 -24.82 -2.40
C ALA A 150 -13.18 -24.58 -3.61
N THR A 151 -14.52 -24.53 -3.41
CA THR A 151 -15.47 -24.22 -4.49
C THR A 151 -15.66 -22.73 -4.74
N LYS A 152 -15.01 -21.86 -3.94
CA LYS A 152 -15.02 -20.41 -4.14
C LYS A 152 -13.83 -19.98 -5.00
N PRO A 153 -14.03 -19.07 -5.99
CA PRO A 153 -12.91 -18.46 -6.70
C PRO A 153 -12.08 -17.60 -5.75
N VAL A 154 -10.87 -17.26 -6.19
CA VAL A 154 -10.09 -16.15 -5.62
C VAL A 154 -9.84 -15.14 -6.74
N CYS A 155 -10.05 -13.85 -6.48
CA CYS A 155 -9.79 -12.75 -7.40
C CYS A 155 -8.97 -11.68 -6.66
N PHE A 156 -7.81 -11.30 -7.18
CA PHE A 156 -7.02 -10.20 -6.64
C PHE A 156 -6.46 -9.32 -7.76
N VAL A 157 -6.01 -8.13 -7.36
CA VAL A 157 -5.34 -7.16 -8.23
C VAL A 157 -4.00 -6.75 -7.62
N PHE A 158 -3.06 -6.31 -8.45
CA PHE A 158 -1.73 -5.88 -8.01
C PHE A 158 -1.22 -4.71 -8.84
N SER A 159 -0.51 -3.78 -8.18
CA SER A 159 0.18 -2.65 -8.83
C SER A 159 1.13 -1.96 -7.86
N GLY A 160 2.15 -1.25 -8.37
CA GLY A 160 2.94 -0.26 -7.62
C GLY A 160 2.71 1.18 -8.11
N ASP A 161 3.59 2.08 -7.67
CA ASP A 161 3.89 3.35 -8.33
C ASP A 161 2.81 4.45 -8.16
N GLU A 162 2.51 4.84 -6.92
CA GLU A 162 1.47 5.81 -6.56
C GLU A 162 1.95 7.26 -6.44
N ALA A 163 1.82 7.97 -7.57
CA ALA A 163 1.93 9.43 -7.71
C ALA A 163 3.34 10.03 -7.57
N GLY A 164 4.24 9.52 -8.40
CA GLY A 164 5.65 9.91 -8.49
C GLY A 164 6.02 10.91 -9.58
N GLN A 165 7.28 11.33 -9.54
CA GLN A 165 7.99 12.13 -10.55
C GLN A 165 7.24 13.38 -11.06
N GLY A 166 6.41 13.99 -10.19
CA GLY A 166 5.63 15.21 -10.42
C GLY A 166 4.12 15.02 -10.62
N TRP A 167 3.64 13.77 -10.74
CA TRP A 167 2.25 13.46 -11.10
C TRP A 167 1.40 13.13 -9.87
N GLY A 168 0.97 14.17 -9.17
CA GLY A 168 0.06 14.11 -8.03
C GLY A 168 -1.42 13.94 -8.39
N ILE A 169 -2.30 14.24 -7.42
CA ILE A 169 -3.75 14.20 -7.58
C ILE A 169 -4.21 15.35 -8.48
N ASN A 170 -4.63 15.05 -9.71
CA ASN A 170 -5.32 16.00 -10.58
C ASN A 170 -6.83 15.75 -10.55
N GLU A 171 -7.58 16.58 -9.82
CA GLU A 171 -9.03 16.41 -9.65
C GLU A 171 -9.81 16.51 -10.97
N GLY A 172 -9.34 17.36 -11.91
CA GLY A 172 -9.94 17.59 -13.21
C GLY A 172 -9.71 16.45 -14.20
N PHE A 173 -8.57 15.75 -14.09
CA PHE A 173 -8.34 14.48 -14.79
C PHE A 173 -9.19 13.33 -14.24
N GLY A 174 -9.58 13.42 -12.97
CA GLY A 174 -10.43 12.45 -12.29
C GLY A 174 -9.90 11.97 -10.93
N GLY A 175 -8.73 12.43 -10.50
CA GLY A 175 -7.94 11.81 -9.43
C GLY A 175 -7.30 10.50 -9.90
N TYR A 176 -6.92 9.64 -8.96
CA TYR A 176 -6.30 8.32 -9.23
C TYR A 176 -7.31 7.31 -9.81
N ARG A 177 -7.76 7.54 -11.05
CA ARG A 177 -8.82 6.78 -11.72
C ARG A 177 -8.62 5.26 -11.73
N ILE A 178 -7.37 4.79 -11.72
CA ILE A 178 -7.05 3.35 -11.74
C ILE A 178 -7.62 2.62 -10.52
N TYR A 179 -7.71 3.28 -9.36
CA TYR A 179 -8.33 2.70 -8.17
C TYR A 179 -9.83 2.43 -8.36
N GLU A 180 -10.56 3.26 -9.12
CA GLU A 180 -11.96 2.97 -9.47
C GLU A 180 -12.09 1.89 -10.55
N ALA A 181 -11.09 1.71 -11.42
CA ALA A 181 -11.03 0.58 -12.34
C ALA A 181 -10.82 -0.74 -11.56
N MET A 182 -9.77 -0.81 -10.73
CA MET A 182 -9.49 -1.97 -9.87
C MET A 182 -10.66 -2.31 -8.93
N ARG A 183 -11.36 -1.31 -8.38
CA ARG A 183 -12.54 -1.54 -7.52
C ARG A 183 -13.68 -2.28 -8.24
N ARG A 184 -13.81 -2.11 -9.56
CA ARG A 184 -14.90 -2.70 -10.37
C ARG A 184 -14.68 -4.17 -10.71
N GLU A 185 -13.43 -4.65 -10.65
CA GLU A 185 -13.12 -6.09 -10.71
C GLU A 185 -13.62 -6.85 -9.46
N ALA A 186 -14.13 -6.12 -8.44
CA ALA A 186 -14.60 -6.63 -7.15
C ALA A 186 -13.65 -7.66 -6.50
N PRO A 187 -12.34 -7.34 -6.39
CA PRO A 187 -11.33 -8.26 -5.87
C PRO A 187 -11.54 -8.54 -4.38
N ASP A 188 -11.08 -9.72 -3.94
CA ASP A 188 -11.05 -10.14 -2.55
C ASP A 188 -9.96 -9.39 -1.76
N PHE A 189 -8.88 -8.96 -2.44
CA PHE A 189 -7.81 -8.10 -1.92
C PHE A 189 -6.97 -7.46 -3.05
N PHE A 190 -6.14 -6.49 -2.69
CA PHE A 190 -5.15 -5.82 -3.54
C PHE A 190 -3.75 -5.99 -2.97
N ILE A 191 -2.75 -6.23 -3.82
CA ILE A 191 -1.35 -6.26 -3.44
C ILE A 191 -0.64 -5.00 -3.97
N HIS A 192 -0.33 -4.06 -3.08
CA HIS A 192 0.51 -2.92 -3.40
C HIS A 192 1.98 -3.38 -3.41
N GLN A 193 2.66 -3.28 -4.55
CA GLN A 193 4.01 -3.84 -4.75
C GLN A 193 5.16 -2.98 -4.18
N GLY A 194 4.85 -1.87 -3.50
CA GLY A 194 5.80 -0.81 -3.18
C GLY A 194 5.43 0.50 -3.87
N ASP A 195 6.22 1.56 -3.62
CA ASP A 195 6.00 2.93 -4.08
C ASP A 195 4.58 3.44 -3.78
N GLN A 196 4.10 3.19 -2.56
CA GLN A 196 2.84 3.75 -2.08
C GLN A 196 2.96 5.26 -1.83
N ILE A 197 4.17 5.77 -1.59
CA ILE A 197 4.48 7.19 -1.66
C ILE A 197 5.77 7.45 -2.44
N TYR A 198 5.79 8.61 -3.09
CA TYR A 198 7.05 9.25 -3.46
C TYR A 198 7.44 10.27 -2.41
N SER A 199 8.33 9.87 -1.51
CA SER A 199 8.85 10.70 -0.42
C SER A 199 9.90 11.70 -0.90
N ASP A 200 10.55 11.43 -2.03
CA ASP A 200 11.68 12.20 -2.57
C ASP A 200 11.33 13.03 -3.82
N SER A 201 10.08 12.96 -4.27
CA SER A 201 9.58 13.69 -5.45
C SER A 201 8.73 14.86 -5.03
N VAL A 202 9.09 16.06 -5.49
CA VAL A 202 8.30 17.29 -5.31
C VAL A 202 7.13 17.27 -6.29
N ILE A 203 5.96 17.69 -5.82
CA ILE A 203 4.75 17.86 -6.63
C ILE A 203 4.50 19.36 -6.83
N GLU A 204 4.89 19.87 -8.01
CA GLU A 204 4.60 21.24 -8.41
C GLU A 204 3.11 21.42 -8.74
N ALA A 205 2.54 22.62 -8.50
CA ALA A 205 1.11 22.86 -8.66
C ALA A 205 0.61 22.74 -10.11
N GLU A 206 1.45 23.12 -11.09
CA GLU A 206 1.14 23.03 -12.52
C GLU A 206 2.34 22.48 -13.28
N VAL A 207 2.17 21.37 -13.99
CA VAL A 207 3.20 20.80 -14.87
C VAL A 207 2.73 20.90 -16.31
N LYS A 208 3.54 21.52 -17.18
CA LYS A 208 3.18 21.71 -18.59
C LYS A 208 3.36 20.42 -19.40
N LEU A 209 2.30 20.00 -20.08
CA LEU A 209 2.29 18.80 -20.91
C LEU A 209 2.80 19.08 -22.34
N PRO A 210 3.23 18.03 -23.10
CA PRO A 210 3.80 18.20 -24.45
C PRO A 210 2.86 18.81 -25.48
N ASP A 211 1.54 18.69 -25.30
CA ASP A 211 0.52 19.33 -26.16
C ASP A 211 0.28 20.81 -25.83
N GLY A 212 0.94 21.33 -24.78
CA GLY A 212 0.79 22.70 -24.28
C GLY A 212 -0.27 22.88 -23.20
N SER A 213 -1.03 21.84 -22.85
CA SER A 213 -1.97 21.87 -21.73
C SER A 213 -1.24 21.81 -20.37
N LEU A 214 -1.99 21.96 -19.27
CA LEU A 214 -1.46 21.91 -17.90
C LEU A 214 -2.04 20.72 -17.15
N TRP A 215 -1.16 19.96 -16.50
CA TRP A 215 -1.53 19.04 -15.44
C TRP A 215 -1.54 19.80 -14.12
N THR A 216 -2.72 19.97 -13.52
CA THR A 216 -2.91 20.71 -12.27
C THR A 216 -2.95 19.74 -11.08
N ASN A 217 -1.95 19.84 -10.20
CA ASN A 217 -1.88 19.03 -8.99
C ASN A 217 -2.57 19.73 -7.81
N LEU A 218 -3.32 18.97 -7.02
CA LEU A 218 -3.50 19.30 -5.60
C LEU A 218 -2.13 19.25 -4.93
N VAL A 219 -1.78 20.29 -4.16
CA VAL A 219 -0.49 20.38 -3.46
C VAL A 219 -0.64 20.50 -1.95
N THR A 220 0.34 19.99 -1.22
CA THR A 220 0.45 20.05 0.25
C THR A 220 1.90 20.30 0.65
N GLU A 221 2.12 20.86 1.84
CA GLU A 221 3.47 21.18 2.35
C GLU A 221 4.41 19.96 2.34
N GLY A 222 3.93 18.79 2.80
CA GLY A 222 4.68 17.51 2.76
C GLY A 222 4.91 16.88 1.38
N LYS A 223 4.64 17.62 0.30
CA LYS A 223 5.03 17.28 -1.09
C LYS A 223 5.76 18.43 -1.79
N SER A 224 6.15 19.48 -1.05
CA SER A 224 6.89 20.65 -1.56
C SER A 224 8.43 20.49 -1.52
N HIS A 225 8.92 19.45 -0.85
CA HIS A 225 10.33 19.14 -0.64
C HIS A 225 10.50 17.62 -0.46
N VAL A 226 11.75 17.15 -0.41
CA VAL A 226 12.04 15.73 -0.11
C VAL A 226 11.92 15.45 1.38
N ALA A 227 11.20 14.39 1.71
CA ALA A 227 10.92 13.99 3.08
C ALA A 227 12.21 13.61 3.83
N GLN A 228 12.33 14.14 5.04
CA GLN A 228 13.49 13.96 5.91
C GLN A 228 13.10 13.81 7.37
N THR A 229 12.08 14.51 7.85
CA THR A 229 11.47 14.31 9.17
C THR A 229 10.38 13.24 9.13
N LEU A 230 10.03 12.67 10.28
CA LEU A 230 8.92 11.71 10.39
C LEU A 230 7.59 12.32 9.92
N ASP A 231 7.36 13.59 10.21
CA ASP A 231 6.12 14.27 9.84
C ASP A 231 6.06 14.58 8.33
N ASP A 232 7.20 14.70 7.65
CA ASP A 232 7.27 14.79 6.18
C ASP A 232 6.81 13.47 5.55
N TYR A 233 7.32 12.33 6.03
CA TYR A 233 6.91 10.99 5.55
C TYR A 233 5.43 10.73 5.83
N ARG A 234 4.94 11.07 7.03
CA ARG A 234 3.50 11.01 7.39
C ARG A 234 2.65 11.87 6.45
N ALA A 235 3.07 13.10 6.18
CA ALA A 235 2.38 13.99 5.26
C ALA A 235 2.40 13.46 3.81
N ALA A 236 3.47 12.77 3.39
CA ALA A 236 3.54 12.11 2.10
C ALA A 236 2.53 10.97 1.95
N PHE A 237 2.29 10.16 3.00
CA PHE A 237 1.21 9.15 3.02
C PHE A 237 -0.18 9.80 3.11
N ALA A 238 -0.34 10.83 3.96
CA ALA A 238 -1.59 11.56 4.11
C ALA A 238 -2.06 12.22 2.81
N TYR A 239 -1.13 12.69 1.97
CA TYR A 239 -1.41 13.27 0.66
C TYR A 239 -2.17 12.30 -0.26
N ASN A 240 -1.67 11.07 -0.42
CA ASN A 240 -2.29 10.06 -1.28
C ASN A 240 -3.70 9.66 -0.77
N GLN A 241 -3.94 9.74 0.55
CA GLN A 241 -5.27 9.55 1.15
C GLN A 241 -6.26 10.71 0.89
N LEU A 242 -5.86 11.83 0.28
CA LEU A 242 -6.79 12.88 -0.15
C LEU A 242 -7.61 12.45 -1.38
N ASP A 243 -7.09 11.53 -2.22
CA ASP A 243 -7.80 11.10 -3.42
C ASP A 243 -9.11 10.36 -3.09
N ARG A 244 -10.14 10.62 -3.91
CA ARG A 244 -11.49 10.07 -3.74
C ARG A 244 -11.63 8.63 -4.22
N ASN A 245 -10.81 8.21 -5.18
CA ASN A 245 -10.80 6.86 -5.72
C ASN A 245 -9.99 5.94 -4.79
N LYS A 246 -8.79 6.38 -4.34
CA LYS A 246 -8.00 5.72 -3.28
C LYS A 246 -8.85 5.43 -2.05
N ARG A 247 -9.53 6.45 -1.48
CA ARG A 247 -10.37 6.26 -0.29
C ARG A 247 -11.55 5.32 -0.50
N ARG A 248 -12.21 5.36 -1.66
CA ARG A 248 -13.32 4.43 -1.98
C ARG A 248 -12.84 3.00 -2.22
N PHE A 249 -11.63 2.83 -2.77
CA PHE A 249 -11.01 1.52 -2.94
C PHE A 249 -10.52 0.95 -1.59
N ALA A 250 -9.81 1.73 -0.79
CA ALA A 250 -9.37 1.38 0.56
C ALA A 250 -10.52 0.97 1.51
N ALA A 251 -11.69 1.59 1.37
CA ALA A 251 -12.90 1.23 2.12
C ALA A 251 -13.60 -0.04 1.62
N GLU A 252 -13.25 -0.57 0.44
CA GLU A 252 -13.95 -1.71 -0.19
C GLU A 252 -13.07 -2.94 -0.47
N VAL A 253 -11.76 -2.75 -0.56
CA VAL A 253 -10.77 -3.77 -0.96
C VAL A 253 -9.66 -3.82 0.09
N PRO A 254 -9.41 -4.98 0.71
CA PRO A 254 -8.29 -5.17 1.63
C PRO A 254 -6.93 -4.95 0.96
N PHE A 255 -6.05 -4.21 1.63
CA PHE A 255 -4.67 -3.98 1.21
C PHE A 255 -3.74 -5.03 1.83
N LEU A 256 -2.98 -5.72 0.98
CA LEU A 256 -1.71 -6.36 1.31
C LEU A 256 -0.62 -5.45 0.74
N VAL A 257 0.38 -5.11 1.55
CA VAL A 257 1.34 -4.03 1.23
C VAL A 257 2.76 -4.52 1.46
N GLN A 258 3.67 -4.20 0.53
CA GLN A 258 5.12 -4.12 0.75
C GLN A 258 5.56 -2.67 0.45
N TRP A 259 6.83 -2.35 0.70
CA TRP A 259 7.46 -1.10 0.26
C TRP A 259 8.38 -1.35 -0.93
N ASP A 260 8.80 -0.27 -1.59
CA ASP A 260 10.02 -0.32 -2.41
C ASP A 260 10.96 0.84 -1.97
N ASP A 261 11.61 1.56 -2.88
CA ASP A 261 12.53 2.62 -2.47
C ASP A 261 11.90 3.98 -2.23
N HIS A 262 10.89 4.41 -3.00
CA HIS A 262 10.42 5.78 -2.89
C HIS A 262 9.63 6.05 -1.59
N GLU A 263 9.28 5.00 -0.83
CA GLU A 263 8.96 5.09 0.60
C GLU A 263 10.01 5.87 1.42
N VAL A 264 11.29 5.75 1.07
CA VAL A 264 12.44 6.36 1.77
C VAL A 264 13.19 7.38 0.91
N ARG A 265 13.62 6.95 -0.28
CA ARG A 265 14.42 7.64 -1.32
C ARG A 265 14.70 6.65 -2.46
N ASN A 266 14.51 7.06 -3.72
CA ASN A 266 14.96 6.35 -4.94
C ASN A 266 16.30 5.61 -4.80
N ASN A 267 16.33 4.33 -5.14
CA ASN A 267 17.46 3.38 -5.09
C ASN A 267 18.23 3.37 -3.76
N TRP A 268 17.53 3.35 -2.62
CA TRP A 268 18.18 3.25 -1.31
C TRP A 268 18.58 1.80 -0.96
N TYR A 269 19.59 1.69 -0.09
CA TYR A 269 20.03 0.44 0.52
C TYR A 269 20.58 0.71 1.93
N PRO A 270 20.58 -0.27 2.86
CA PRO A 270 21.06 -0.09 4.22
C PRO A 270 22.51 0.44 4.28
N GLY A 271 22.74 1.50 5.06
CA GLY A 271 24.08 2.09 5.24
C GLY A 271 24.52 3.10 4.17
N GLN A 272 23.77 3.27 3.07
CA GLN A 272 24.02 4.30 2.05
C GLN A 272 24.28 5.69 2.68
N GLN A 273 25.31 6.39 2.19
CA GLN A 273 25.61 7.77 2.58
C GLN A 273 25.26 8.68 1.41
N ILE A 274 24.30 9.60 1.60
CA ILE A 274 23.81 10.46 0.51
C ILE A 274 24.91 11.47 0.14
N GLY A 275 25.57 11.27 -1.00
CA GLY A 275 26.76 12.01 -1.40
C GLY A 275 26.46 13.44 -1.85
N ALA A 276 27.47 14.32 -1.78
CA ALA A 276 27.31 15.78 -1.94
C ALA A 276 26.81 16.26 -3.33
N ALA A 277 26.71 15.37 -4.32
CA ALA A 277 26.11 15.66 -5.62
C ALA A 277 24.57 15.72 -5.54
N GLU A 278 23.95 14.91 -4.67
CA GLU A 278 22.56 15.09 -4.26
C GLU A 278 22.47 16.32 -3.35
N LYS A 279 21.56 17.24 -3.66
CA LYS A 279 21.43 18.58 -3.04
C LYS A 279 20.08 18.79 -2.34
N ARG A 280 19.07 17.97 -2.66
CA ARG A 280 17.72 18.04 -2.08
C ARG A 280 17.73 17.74 -0.58
N TYR A 281 18.60 16.81 -0.15
CA TYR A 281 18.72 16.32 1.22
C TYR A 281 19.70 17.12 2.07
N GLN A 282 19.28 17.50 3.28
CA GLN A 282 20.13 18.02 4.35
C GLN A 282 20.50 16.88 5.33
N THR A 283 19.57 15.97 5.61
CA THR A 283 19.80 14.72 6.34
C THR A 283 20.49 13.71 5.42
N ARG A 284 21.68 13.24 5.80
CA ARG A 284 22.59 12.47 4.92
C ARG A 284 22.68 10.98 5.21
N ALA A 285 22.20 10.54 6.37
CA ALA A 285 22.30 9.16 6.84
C ALA A 285 21.02 8.38 6.51
N ILE A 286 21.09 7.41 5.59
CA ILE A 286 19.90 6.74 5.06
C ILE A 286 19.11 5.99 6.15
N ASN A 287 19.78 5.32 7.10
CA ASN A 287 19.11 4.53 8.15
C ASN A 287 18.21 5.40 9.07
N LEU A 288 18.47 6.71 9.17
CA LEU A 288 17.61 7.64 9.91
C LEU A 288 16.38 8.06 9.10
N LEU A 289 16.50 8.10 7.77
CA LEU A 289 15.40 8.33 6.83
C LEU A 289 14.53 7.08 6.75
N GLU A 290 15.15 5.91 6.60
CA GLU A 290 14.52 4.58 6.63
C GLU A 290 13.65 4.40 7.89
N ALA A 291 14.22 4.58 9.09
CA ALA A 291 13.46 4.38 10.33
C ALA A 291 12.24 5.31 10.44
N ARG A 292 12.30 6.51 9.87
CA ARG A 292 11.18 7.47 9.81
C ARG A 292 10.14 7.06 8.78
N ALA A 293 10.57 6.66 7.60
CA ALA A 293 9.73 6.15 6.52
C ALA A 293 8.99 4.87 6.95
N LYS A 294 9.72 3.87 7.47
CA LYS A 294 9.21 2.60 8.00
C LYS A 294 8.17 2.84 9.12
N GLN A 295 8.45 3.74 10.07
CA GLN A 295 7.46 4.14 11.08
C GLN A 295 6.19 4.73 10.44
N ALA A 296 6.33 5.73 9.55
CA ALA A 296 5.18 6.37 8.89
C ALA A 296 4.38 5.36 8.05
N MET A 297 5.05 4.45 7.35
CA MET A 297 4.44 3.38 6.55
C MET A 297 3.59 2.45 7.40
N PHE A 298 4.13 1.93 8.51
CA PHE A 298 3.39 1.10 9.47
C PHE A 298 2.25 1.89 10.14
N GLU A 299 2.42 3.18 10.41
CA GLU A 299 1.35 4.04 10.95
C GLU A 299 0.20 4.22 9.96
N TYR A 300 0.48 4.43 8.68
CA TYR A 300 -0.52 4.77 7.64
C TYR A 300 -1.15 3.57 6.93
N ASN A 301 -0.66 2.34 7.14
CA ASN A 301 -1.16 1.12 6.50
C ASN A 301 -1.78 0.10 7.49
N PRO A 302 -2.70 -0.76 7.02
CA PRO A 302 -3.40 -1.76 7.83
C PRO A 302 -2.55 -3.02 8.14
N TYR A 303 -1.28 -2.85 8.51
CA TYR A 303 -0.40 -3.96 8.89
C TYR A 303 -0.80 -4.62 10.20
N ARG A 304 -0.62 -5.95 10.28
CA ARG A 304 -0.53 -6.70 11.54
C ARG A 304 0.93 -6.70 12.01
N ILE A 305 1.24 -5.93 13.06
CA ILE A 305 2.59 -5.89 13.64
C ILE A 305 2.96 -7.26 14.24
N ASN A 306 4.00 -7.90 13.71
CA ASN A 306 4.60 -9.07 14.34
C ASN A 306 5.21 -8.65 15.69
N GLN A 307 4.86 -9.36 16.76
CA GLN A 307 5.30 -9.04 18.13
C GLN A 307 6.72 -9.54 18.45
N LEU A 308 7.30 -10.39 17.59
CA LEU A 308 8.68 -10.89 17.71
C LEU A 308 9.67 -10.06 16.87
N ASP A 309 9.19 -9.48 15.77
CA ASP A 309 9.94 -8.57 14.90
C ASP A 309 9.00 -7.44 14.44
N PRO A 310 8.92 -6.32 15.18
CA PRO A 310 7.99 -5.22 14.86
C PRO A 310 8.35 -4.42 13.61
N GLU A 311 9.51 -4.66 12.98
CA GLU A 311 9.99 -3.95 11.80
C GLU A 311 9.87 -4.78 10.50
N GLN A 312 9.51 -6.07 10.60
CA GLN A 312 9.32 -7.01 9.49
C GLN A 312 8.23 -6.56 8.50
N VAL A 313 8.60 -6.41 7.23
CA VAL A 313 7.66 -6.16 6.12
C VAL A 313 7.25 -7.47 5.43
N TYR A 314 8.20 -8.36 5.11
CA TYR A 314 7.93 -9.64 4.43
C TYR A 314 7.02 -10.56 5.25
N ARG A 315 6.00 -11.16 4.60
CA ARG A 315 5.01 -12.02 5.27
C ARG A 315 4.17 -12.84 4.27
N GLY A 316 3.53 -13.90 4.77
CA GLY A 316 2.73 -14.83 3.97
C GLY A 316 1.23 -14.78 4.28
N PHE A 317 0.38 -14.94 3.26
CA PHE A 317 -1.07 -14.94 3.39
C PHE A 317 -1.70 -16.17 2.72
N GLN A 318 -2.55 -16.87 3.47
CA GLN A 318 -3.21 -18.09 3.00
C GLN A 318 -4.66 -17.81 2.58
N PHE A 319 -4.90 -17.72 1.28
CA PHE A 319 -6.22 -17.58 0.68
C PHE A 319 -6.84 -18.95 0.37
N GLY A 320 -7.00 -19.73 1.44
CA GLY A 320 -7.59 -21.07 1.39
C GLY A 320 -6.71 -22.11 0.70
N PRO A 321 -7.31 -23.19 0.17
CA PRO A 321 -6.58 -24.23 -0.56
C PRO A 321 -6.19 -23.81 -2.01
N LEU A 322 -6.53 -22.60 -2.44
CA LEU A 322 -6.28 -22.14 -3.81
C LEU A 322 -5.01 -21.30 -3.96
N LEU A 323 -4.69 -20.43 -2.99
CA LEU A 323 -3.61 -19.47 -3.12
C LEU A 323 -2.87 -19.25 -1.79
N ASP A 324 -1.55 -19.39 -1.80
CA ASP A 324 -0.67 -18.76 -0.82
C ASP A 324 0.06 -17.59 -1.52
N VAL A 325 0.06 -16.40 -0.89
CA VAL A 325 0.83 -15.23 -1.32
C VAL A 325 2.02 -15.04 -0.39
N PHE A 326 3.21 -14.84 -0.95
CA PHE A 326 4.45 -14.56 -0.23
C PHE A 326 4.92 -13.17 -0.62
N MET A 327 4.75 -12.20 0.29
CA MET A 327 5.26 -10.83 0.09
C MET A 327 6.69 -10.75 0.59
N LEU A 328 7.56 -10.16 -0.22
CA LEU A 328 8.97 -9.97 0.09
C LEU A 328 9.22 -8.62 0.80
N ASP A 329 10.50 -8.33 0.99
CA ASP A 329 11.10 -7.06 1.36
C ASP A 329 12.49 -7.07 0.74
N GLU A 330 12.65 -6.40 -0.39
CA GLU A 330 13.86 -6.39 -1.22
C GLU A 330 14.74 -5.17 -0.88
N ARG A 331 14.50 -4.55 0.29
CA ARG A 331 15.07 -3.29 0.74
C ARG A 331 15.74 -3.34 2.11
N SER A 332 15.11 -3.93 3.14
CA SER A 332 15.66 -3.96 4.52
C SER A 332 16.98 -4.73 4.65
N TYR A 333 17.21 -5.75 3.81
CA TYR A 333 18.23 -6.80 4.06
C TYR A 333 19.29 -6.93 2.96
N ARG A 334 19.24 -6.07 1.95
CA ARG A 334 20.08 -6.11 0.73
C ARG A 334 21.51 -5.63 0.92
N GLY A 335 22.39 -6.10 0.04
CA GLY A 335 23.72 -5.54 -0.21
C GLY A 335 23.67 -4.23 -1.02
N ALA A 336 24.75 -3.46 -0.93
CA ALA A 336 24.84 -2.12 -1.52
C ALA A 336 24.71 -2.09 -3.05
N ASN A 337 24.13 -1.01 -3.59
CA ASN A 337 24.09 -0.79 -5.03
C ASN A 337 25.51 -0.70 -5.59
N SER A 338 25.75 -1.57 -6.56
CA SER A 338 27.06 -1.93 -7.08
C SER A 338 26.87 -2.37 -8.54
N PRO A 339 27.95 -2.66 -9.29
CA PRO A 339 27.82 -3.28 -10.61
C PRO A 339 27.17 -4.68 -10.61
N ASN A 340 26.73 -5.23 -9.46
CA ASN A 340 26.01 -6.50 -9.36
C ASN A 340 26.81 -7.68 -9.98
N ARG A 341 28.14 -7.70 -9.77
CA ARG A 341 29.11 -8.65 -10.37
C ARG A 341 29.82 -9.56 -9.36
N GLN A 342 29.31 -9.68 -8.14
CA GLN A 342 29.90 -10.50 -7.08
C GLN A 342 29.90 -11.98 -7.55
N PRO A 343 31.06 -12.69 -7.54
CA PRO A 343 31.17 -14.05 -8.07
C PRO A 343 30.75 -15.15 -7.08
N ARG A 344 30.18 -14.76 -5.93
CA ARG A 344 29.73 -15.63 -4.84
C ARG A 344 28.61 -14.92 -4.08
N LEU A 345 27.74 -15.69 -3.42
CA LEU A 345 26.75 -15.11 -2.52
C LEU A 345 27.44 -14.76 -1.19
N ASP A 346 27.45 -13.47 -0.87
CA ASP A 346 27.90 -12.87 0.39
C ASP A 346 27.05 -11.62 0.69
N ALA A 347 27.41 -10.86 1.73
CA ALA A 347 26.63 -9.68 2.15
C ALA A 347 26.56 -8.56 1.10
N ASP A 348 27.54 -8.45 0.19
CA ASP A 348 27.51 -7.45 -0.89
C ASP A 348 26.63 -7.92 -2.07
N ALA A 349 26.34 -9.23 -2.15
CA ALA A 349 25.51 -9.86 -3.17
C ALA A 349 24.07 -10.16 -2.71
N ALA A 350 23.75 -9.95 -1.43
CA ALA A 350 22.42 -10.25 -0.88
C ALA A 350 21.33 -9.29 -1.43
N PHE A 351 20.09 -9.77 -1.47
CA PHE A 351 18.91 -8.97 -1.84
C PHE A 351 17.81 -9.13 -0.79
N LEU A 352 17.35 -10.36 -0.58
CA LEU A 352 16.43 -10.73 0.50
C LEU A 352 17.19 -11.04 1.80
N GLY A 353 18.42 -11.53 1.66
CA GLY A 353 19.26 -11.93 2.78
C GLY A 353 18.83 -13.25 3.41
N SER A 354 19.80 -13.90 4.08
CA SER A 354 19.69 -15.30 4.49
C SER A 354 18.45 -15.68 5.31
N GLN A 355 17.94 -14.79 6.17
CA GLN A 355 16.75 -15.09 6.99
C GLN A 355 15.47 -15.10 6.17
N GLN A 356 15.27 -14.12 5.27
CA GLN A 356 14.10 -14.05 4.41
C GLN A 356 14.15 -15.12 3.32
N THR A 357 15.33 -15.39 2.74
CA THR A 357 15.54 -16.50 1.80
C THR A 357 15.25 -17.86 2.45
N ALA A 358 15.66 -18.09 3.70
CA ALA A 358 15.31 -19.30 4.44
C ALA A 358 13.80 -19.38 4.75
N TRP A 359 13.18 -18.26 5.16
CA TRP A 359 11.74 -18.17 5.39
C TRP A 359 10.91 -18.47 4.13
N LEU A 360 11.28 -17.88 2.99
CA LEU A 360 10.59 -18.06 1.71
C LEU A 360 10.63 -19.53 1.29
N LYS A 361 11.82 -20.15 1.34
CA LYS A 361 12.01 -21.57 1.03
C LYS A 361 11.17 -22.48 1.93
N ALA A 362 11.25 -22.29 3.25
CA ALA A 362 10.44 -23.05 4.20
C ALA A 362 8.92 -22.87 3.97
N SER A 363 8.49 -21.66 3.64
CA SER A 363 7.08 -21.32 3.43
C SER A 363 6.54 -21.91 2.11
N LEU A 364 7.33 -21.89 1.02
CA LEU A 364 6.99 -22.53 -0.25
C LEU A 364 6.93 -24.07 -0.10
N GLN A 365 7.87 -24.67 0.64
CA GLN A 365 7.91 -26.12 0.91
C GLN A 365 6.77 -26.57 1.86
N ALA A 366 6.33 -25.69 2.76
CA ALA A 366 5.17 -25.92 3.63
C ALA A 366 3.81 -25.68 2.93
N SER A 367 3.77 -24.86 1.87
CA SER A 367 2.56 -24.49 1.12
C SER A 367 1.79 -25.71 0.61
N ARG A 368 0.47 -25.70 0.84
CA ARG A 368 -0.47 -26.71 0.29
C ARG A 368 -1.58 -26.07 -0.56
N ALA A 369 -1.51 -24.77 -0.79
CA ALA A 369 -2.35 -24.09 -1.78
C ALA A 369 -2.03 -24.57 -3.21
N THR A 370 -3.02 -24.47 -4.10
CA THR A 370 -2.85 -24.78 -5.53
C THR A 370 -1.76 -23.89 -6.14
N TRP A 371 -1.89 -22.57 -6.03
CA TRP A 371 -0.95 -21.57 -6.54
C TRP A 371 -0.10 -20.96 -5.43
N LYS A 372 1.16 -20.63 -5.77
CA LYS A 372 2.08 -19.84 -4.95
C LYS A 372 2.38 -18.55 -5.71
N VAL A 373 1.97 -17.41 -5.19
CA VAL A 373 2.29 -16.10 -5.78
C VAL A 373 3.38 -15.45 -4.94
N ILE A 374 4.52 -15.17 -5.55
CA ILE A 374 5.59 -14.38 -4.94
C ILE A 374 5.37 -12.92 -5.39
N ALA A 375 5.09 -12.06 -4.44
CA ALA A 375 5.03 -10.61 -4.64
C ALA A 375 6.41 -10.04 -4.32
N SER A 376 7.05 -9.47 -5.33
CA SER A 376 8.47 -9.12 -5.37
C SER A 376 8.54 -7.67 -5.80
N ASP A 377 9.16 -6.83 -4.97
CA ASP A 377 9.14 -5.37 -5.11
C ASP A 377 9.63 -4.96 -6.52
N MET A 378 10.79 -5.50 -6.93
CA MET A 378 11.45 -5.24 -8.21
C MET A 378 11.39 -6.43 -9.19
N PRO A 379 11.49 -6.18 -10.51
CA PRO A 379 11.48 -7.22 -11.55
C PRO A 379 12.76 -8.07 -11.62
N ILE A 380 12.59 -9.30 -12.13
CA ILE A 380 13.60 -10.37 -12.11
C ILE A 380 14.74 -10.17 -13.11
N SER A 381 14.43 -9.85 -14.37
CA SER A 381 15.45 -9.73 -15.43
C SER A 381 15.35 -8.42 -16.23
N LEU A 382 14.58 -7.45 -15.76
CA LEU A 382 14.67 -6.08 -16.28
C LEU A 382 15.87 -5.38 -15.65
N VAL A 383 16.67 -4.74 -16.51
CA VAL A 383 17.85 -4.00 -16.08
C VAL A 383 17.40 -2.64 -15.55
N VAL A 384 17.61 -2.40 -14.25
CA VAL A 384 17.29 -1.15 -13.55
C VAL A 384 18.59 -0.50 -13.08
N PRO A 385 19.11 0.53 -13.78
CA PRO A 385 20.35 1.21 -13.39
C PRO A 385 20.11 2.22 -12.28
N ASP A 386 20.99 2.27 -11.28
CA ASP A 386 20.92 3.32 -10.26
C ASP A 386 21.39 4.66 -10.85
N ALA A 387 20.42 5.54 -11.11
CA ALA A 387 20.63 6.83 -11.78
C ALA A 387 20.84 8.02 -10.81
N ASN A 388 20.96 7.77 -9.51
CA ASN A 388 21.17 8.81 -8.50
C ASN A 388 22.43 9.65 -8.79
N PRO A 389 22.40 11.00 -8.57
CA PRO A 389 23.50 11.90 -8.94
C PRO A 389 24.77 11.71 -8.09
N ASP A 390 24.64 11.05 -6.93
CA ASP A 390 25.70 10.75 -5.97
C ASP A 390 26.23 9.30 -6.04
N VAL A 391 25.70 8.48 -6.95
CA VAL A 391 26.09 7.07 -7.12
C VAL A 391 26.95 6.88 -8.40
N PRO A 392 27.95 5.98 -8.43
CA PRO A 392 28.73 5.71 -9.64
C PRO A 392 27.88 5.13 -10.77
N LYS A 393 28.09 5.58 -12.01
CA LYS A 393 27.42 5.02 -13.19
C LYS A 393 27.79 3.54 -13.41
N GLY A 394 26.83 2.75 -13.85
CA GLY A 394 27.00 1.29 -14.03
C GLY A 394 26.79 0.49 -12.75
N THR A 395 26.10 1.07 -11.77
CA THR A 395 25.50 0.37 -10.64
C THR A 395 24.06 0.00 -10.97
N TYR A 396 23.56 -1.08 -10.36
CA TYR A 396 22.22 -1.61 -10.60
C TYR A 396 21.41 -1.72 -9.31
N GLU A 397 20.10 -1.62 -9.48
CA GLU A 397 19.10 -1.58 -8.42
C GLU A 397 18.45 -2.96 -8.22
N ALA A 398 17.72 -3.46 -9.21
CA ALA A 398 16.99 -4.72 -9.15
C ALA A 398 17.87 -5.99 -9.10
N TRP A 399 17.22 -7.15 -9.16
CA TRP A 399 17.83 -8.48 -9.29
C TRP A 399 18.90 -8.56 -10.39
N ALA A 400 18.56 -8.07 -11.59
CA ALA A 400 19.32 -8.25 -12.82
C ALA A 400 20.70 -7.54 -12.80
N ASN A 401 21.73 -8.18 -13.38
CA ASN A 401 23.06 -7.58 -13.50
C ASN A 401 23.40 -7.04 -14.91
N ALA A 402 22.64 -7.38 -15.96
CA ALA A 402 22.92 -7.00 -17.35
C ALA A 402 24.19 -7.65 -17.97
N ASP A 403 24.74 -8.72 -17.38
CA ASP A 403 25.88 -9.46 -17.92
C ASP A 403 25.49 -10.43 -19.05
N ASN A 404 24.22 -10.86 -19.08
CA ASN A 404 23.72 -11.91 -19.97
C ASN A 404 24.50 -13.24 -19.83
N GLY A 405 25.09 -13.44 -18.65
CA GLY A 405 26.12 -14.44 -18.35
C GLY A 405 25.60 -15.55 -17.43
N ALA A 406 26.50 -16.17 -16.67
CA ALA A 406 26.06 -16.97 -15.51
C ALA A 406 25.63 -16.02 -14.37
N PRO A 407 24.78 -16.45 -13.42
CA PRO A 407 24.35 -15.59 -12.32
C PRO A 407 25.51 -14.98 -11.54
N LEU A 408 25.47 -13.66 -11.37
CA LEU A 408 26.42 -12.87 -10.58
C LEU A 408 25.65 -11.85 -9.73
N GLY A 409 26.23 -11.48 -8.58
CA GLY A 409 25.55 -10.56 -7.66
C GLY A 409 24.26 -11.16 -7.10
N ARG A 410 23.20 -10.35 -7.06
CA ARG A 410 21.87 -10.69 -6.51
C ARG A 410 21.20 -11.86 -7.21
N GLU A 411 21.50 -12.07 -8.49
CA GLU A 411 21.05 -13.23 -9.25
C GLU A 411 21.50 -14.57 -8.65
N LEU A 412 22.56 -14.59 -7.82
CA LEU A 412 22.98 -15.79 -7.11
C LEU A 412 21.97 -16.25 -6.05
N GLU A 413 21.32 -15.30 -5.34
CA GLU A 413 20.27 -15.60 -4.38
C GLU A 413 18.99 -16.08 -5.11
N LEU A 414 18.61 -15.42 -6.20
CA LEU A 414 17.51 -15.86 -7.05
C LEU A 414 17.75 -17.25 -7.65
N ALA A 415 18.96 -17.53 -8.17
CA ALA A 415 19.34 -18.84 -8.67
C ALA A 415 19.28 -19.93 -7.57
N GLU A 416 19.52 -19.58 -6.31
CA GLU A 416 19.37 -20.49 -5.17
C GLU A 416 17.90 -20.74 -4.79
N ILE A 417 17.01 -19.77 -5.00
CA ILE A 417 15.56 -19.88 -4.79
C ILE A 417 14.92 -20.71 -5.92
N LEU A 418 15.21 -20.36 -7.17
CA LEU A 418 14.71 -21.06 -8.37
C LEU A 418 15.17 -22.53 -8.43
N ARG A 419 16.42 -22.81 -8.00
CA ARG A 419 16.90 -24.18 -7.79
C ARG A 419 16.10 -24.92 -6.73
N PHE A 420 15.86 -24.30 -5.58
CA PHE A 420 15.13 -24.93 -4.48
C PHE A 420 13.69 -25.30 -4.90
N ILE A 421 13.00 -24.40 -5.61
CA ILE A 421 11.68 -24.65 -6.19
C ILE A 421 11.69 -25.90 -7.09
N LYS A 422 12.71 -26.05 -7.94
CA LYS A 422 12.88 -27.24 -8.79
C LYS A 422 13.21 -28.51 -7.98
N GLN A 423 14.13 -28.42 -7.02
CA GLN A 423 14.63 -29.58 -6.27
C GLN A 423 13.59 -30.20 -5.34
N GLU A 424 12.78 -29.38 -4.68
CA GLU A 424 11.67 -29.82 -3.82
C GLU A 424 10.38 -30.12 -4.61
N ASN A 425 10.43 -30.04 -5.95
CA ASN A 425 9.27 -30.09 -6.86
C ASN A 425 8.09 -29.21 -6.39
N ILE A 426 8.38 -27.95 -6.06
CA ILE A 426 7.34 -26.95 -5.79
C ILE A 426 6.72 -26.57 -7.14
N GLU A 427 5.40 -26.57 -7.21
CA GLU A 427 4.59 -26.42 -8.42
C GLU A 427 3.74 -25.16 -8.35
N ASN A 428 3.35 -24.61 -9.51
CA ASN A 428 2.42 -23.50 -9.68
C ASN A 428 2.92 -22.19 -9.03
N VAL A 429 4.20 -21.87 -9.25
CA VAL A 429 4.83 -20.64 -8.77
C VAL A 429 4.74 -19.54 -9.84
N VAL A 430 4.21 -18.38 -9.45
CA VAL A 430 4.11 -17.18 -10.31
C VAL A 430 4.65 -15.98 -9.56
N TRP A 431 5.37 -15.10 -10.27
CA TRP A 431 5.89 -13.84 -9.73
C TRP A 431 5.06 -12.65 -10.22
N ILE A 432 4.89 -11.66 -9.35
CA ILE A 432 4.29 -10.36 -9.68
C ILE A 432 5.19 -9.24 -9.13
N THR A 433 5.35 -8.15 -9.90
CA THR A 433 6.39 -7.14 -9.70
C THR A 433 5.92 -5.73 -10.13
N ALA A 434 6.65 -4.66 -9.76
CA ALA A 434 6.39 -3.27 -10.19
C ALA A 434 7.68 -2.54 -10.62
N ASP A 435 8.04 -1.41 -9.99
CA ASP A 435 9.26 -0.56 -10.17
C ASP A 435 9.43 0.11 -11.55
N VAL A 436 9.26 -0.60 -12.66
CA VAL A 436 9.63 -0.07 -13.99
C VAL A 436 8.57 0.81 -14.67
N HIS A 437 7.40 1.00 -14.06
CA HIS A 437 6.34 1.89 -14.54
C HIS A 437 5.81 1.57 -15.96
N TYR A 438 5.64 0.28 -16.27
CA TYR A 438 4.81 -0.23 -17.37
C TYR A 438 4.38 -1.67 -17.09
N ALA A 439 3.33 -2.13 -17.77
CA ALA A 439 2.87 -3.51 -17.67
C ALA A 439 3.61 -4.43 -18.65
N GLN A 440 4.05 -5.57 -18.17
CA GLN A 440 4.80 -6.58 -18.92
C GLN A 440 4.40 -7.99 -18.48
N ALA A 441 4.44 -8.95 -19.41
CA ALA A 441 4.40 -10.38 -19.09
C ALA A 441 5.62 -11.08 -19.69
N THR A 442 6.33 -11.84 -18.86
CA THR A 442 7.57 -12.55 -19.23
C THR A 442 7.47 -14.01 -18.80
N HIS A 443 7.83 -14.91 -19.71
CA HIS A 443 7.96 -16.35 -19.42
C HIS A 443 9.44 -16.71 -19.35
N TYR A 444 9.88 -17.36 -18.28
CA TYR A 444 11.26 -17.79 -18.10
C TYR A 444 11.39 -19.28 -18.41
N ASP A 445 12.37 -19.66 -19.24
CA ASP A 445 12.55 -21.04 -19.69
C ASP A 445 14.03 -21.47 -19.65
N PRO A 446 14.38 -22.58 -18.97
CA PRO A 446 15.75 -23.05 -18.84
C PRO A 446 16.40 -23.48 -20.16
N SER A 447 15.63 -23.72 -21.24
CA SER A 447 16.19 -23.97 -22.58
C SER A 447 16.74 -22.72 -23.27
N ARG A 448 16.35 -21.53 -22.79
CA ARG A 448 16.80 -20.22 -23.28
C ARG A 448 17.89 -19.59 -22.40
N ALA A 449 18.04 -20.11 -21.18
CA ALA A 449 18.83 -19.52 -20.11
C ALA A 449 20.31 -19.87 -20.15
N LYS A 450 21.11 -19.14 -19.37
CA LYS A 450 22.49 -19.52 -19.02
C LYS A 450 22.52 -20.35 -17.74
N PHE A 451 21.67 -19.97 -16.77
CA PHE A 451 21.37 -20.77 -15.60
C PHE A 451 20.19 -21.70 -15.91
N THR A 452 20.43 -23.01 -16.02
CA THR A 452 19.38 -23.96 -16.47
C THR A 452 18.77 -24.79 -15.33
N ASP A 453 19.13 -24.50 -14.07
CA ASP A 453 18.76 -25.32 -12.92
C ASP A 453 17.46 -24.85 -12.22
N PHE A 454 16.41 -24.59 -13.01
CA PHE A 454 15.09 -24.14 -12.53
C PHE A 454 13.91 -24.73 -13.33
N LYS A 455 12.68 -24.59 -12.82
CA LYS A 455 11.42 -24.88 -13.56
C LYS A 455 11.00 -23.67 -14.40
N PRO A 456 10.37 -23.83 -15.58
CA PRO A 456 9.76 -22.69 -16.27
C PRO A 456 8.73 -21.97 -15.39
N PHE A 457 8.63 -20.65 -15.47
CA PHE A 457 7.68 -19.86 -14.68
C PHE A 457 7.29 -18.55 -15.38
N TRP A 458 6.30 -17.84 -14.83
CA TRP A 458 5.83 -16.54 -15.32
C TRP A 458 6.07 -15.41 -14.31
N GLU A 459 6.37 -14.24 -14.84
CA GLU A 459 6.39 -12.94 -14.17
C GLU A 459 5.37 -12.00 -14.84
N PHE A 460 4.65 -11.22 -14.03
CA PHE A 460 3.73 -10.19 -14.49
C PHE A 460 4.02 -8.86 -13.77
N VAL A 461 4.49 -7.86 -14.52
CA VAL A 461 4.74 -6.51 -14.01
C VAL A 461 3.43 -5.72 -14.03
N GLY A 462 3.08 -5.09 -12.92
CA GLY A 462 1.90 -4.24 -12.76
C GLY A 462 2.26 -2.85 -12.22
N GLY A 463 2.19 -1.84 -13.09
CA GLY A 463 2.40 -0.44 -12.73
C GLY A 463 2.46 0.44 -13.98
N PRO A 464 2.30 1.78 -13.88
CA PRO A 464 2.14 2.55 -12.66
C PRO A 464 0.68 2.85 -12.29
N ILE A 465 0.42 3.18 -11.01
CA ILE A 465 -0.89 3.63 -10.50
C ILE A 465 -1.20 5.07 -10.92
N ASN A 466 -0.28 6.00 -10.61
CA ASN A 466 -0.37 7.41 -11.01
C ASN A 466 1.02 8.07 -11.21
N ALA A 467 2.11 7.31 -11.05
CA ALA A 467 3.46 7.81 -11.32
C ALA A 467 3.73 7.95 -12.83
N GLY A 468 4.90 8.52 -13.19
CA GLY A 468 5.21 8.78 -14.59
C GLY A 468 5.50 7.50 -15.36
N THR A 469 4.96 7.29 -16.55
CA THR A 469 5.28 6.09 -17.35
C THR A 469 6.70 6.18 -17.92
N PHE A 470 7.48 5.10 -17.82
CA PHE A 470 8.87 5.00 -18.31
C PHE A 470 9.03 3.88 -19.37
N GLY A 471 10.26 3.41 -19.58
CA GLY A 471 10.57 2.14 -20.22
C GLY A 471 10.39 2.10 -21.75
N PRO A 472 10.41 0.90 -22.35
CA PRO A 472 10.74 -0.38 -21.72
C PRO A 472 12.25 -0.51 -21.47
N ASN A 473 12.63 -1.23 -20.43
CA ASN A 473 14.03 -1.44 -20.05
C ASN A 473 14.66 -2.55 -20.90
N GLU A 474 15.98 -2.69 -20.83
CA GLU A 474 16.66 -3.85 -21.41
C GLU A 474 16.47 -5.09 -20.53
N LEU A 475 16.48 -6.28 -21.15
CA LEU A 475 16.33 -7.57 -20.47
C LEU A 475 17.69 -8.26 -20.36
N ASP A 476 18.05 -8.72 -19.16
CA ASP A 476 19.15 -9.65 -18.97
C ASP A 476 18.72 -11.08 -19.36
N THR A 477 19.59 -11.83 -20.04
CA THR A 477 19.28 -13.18 -20.54
C THR A 477 19.72 -14.36 -19.66
N THR A 478 20.24 -14.12 -18.45
CA THR A 478 20.77 -15.15 -17.54
C THR A 478 19.75 -16.25 -17.22
N PHE A 479 18.50 -15.86 -16.93
CA PHE A 479 17.37 -16.78 -16.67
C PHE A 479 16.50 -17.08 -17.91
N GLY A 480 16.97 -16.71 -19.11
CA GLY A 480 16.32 -17.02 -20.38
C GLY A 480 14.93 -16.41 -20.61
N PRO A 481 14.63 -15.15 -20.20
CA PRO A 481 13.32 -14.55 -20.39
C PRO A 481 12.83 -14.58 -21.85
N GLU A 482 11.52 -14.74 -21.99
CA GLU A 482 10.75 -14.52 -23.19
C GLU A 482 9.72 -13.43 -22.91
N LEU A 483 10.00 -12.23 -23.42
CA LEU A 483 9.06 -11.12 -23.40
C LEU A 483 7.83 -11.50 -24.25
N ARG A 484 6.70 -11.72 -23.57
CA ARG A 484 5.43 -12.13 -24.21
C ARG A 484 4.52 -10.94 -24.48
N TYR A 485 4.59 -9.91 -23.63
CA TYR A 485 3.85 -8.67 -23.77
C TYR A 485 4.56 -7.51 -23.06
N VAL A 486 4.44 -6.30 -23.62
CA VAL A 486 4.83 -5.02 -23.01
C VAL A 486 3.84 -3.93 -23.42
N SER A 487 3.43 -3.06 -22.50
CA SER A 487 2.38 -2.06 -22.74
C SER A 487 2.87 -0.73 -23.35
N VAL A 488 4.17 -0.56 -23.49
CA VAL A 488 4.83 0.67 -23.99
C VAL A 488 5.72 0.36 -25.21
N PRO A 489 5.78 1.25 -26.22
CA PRO A 489 6.68 1.08 -27.37
C PRO A 489 8.14 1.35 -27.00
N LYS A 490 9.10 0.80 -27.75
CA LYS A 490 10.54 0.91 -27.42
C LYS A 490 11.07 2.36 -27.38
N ASP A 491 10.41 3.27 -28.07
CA ASP A 491 10.72 4.71 -28.14
C ASP A 491 9.81 5.57 -27.25
N ASN A 492 9.13 4.97 -26.26
CA ASN A 492 8.28 5.70 -25.32
C ASN A 492 9.08 6.81 -24.60
N PRO A 493 8.64 8.08 -24.65
CA PRO A 493 9.23 9.14 -23.82
C PRO A 493 9.20 8.73 -22.34
N GLN A 494 10.24 9.11 -21.61
CA GLN A 494 10.36 8.81 -20.18
C GLN A 494 9.59 9.84 -19.34
N ASN A 495 9.12 9.44 -18.15
CA ASN A 495 8.29 10.25 -17.25
C ASN A 495 7.01 10.85 -17.90
N ARG A 496 6.19 10.02 -18.58
CA ARG A 496 4.93 10.49 -19.18
C ARG A 496 3.84 10.62 -18.12
N SER A 497 3.08 11.72 -18.18
CA SER A 497 1.98 11.97 -17.26
C SER A 497 0.83 10.95 -17.40
N PRO A 498 0.01 10.74 -16.35
CA PRO A 498 -1.19 9.90 -16.44
C PRO A 498 -2.19 10.34 -17.52
N ALA A 499 -2.13 11.59 -17.99
CA ALA A 499 -2.92 12.05 -19.14
C ALA A 499 -2.56 11.35 -20.46
N ALA A 500 -1.40 10.69 -20.56
CA ALA A 500 -1.06 9.76 -21.64
C ALA A 500 -1.86 8.44 -21.61
N LEU A 501 -2.63 8.19 -20.54
CA LEU A 501 -3.44 7.00 -20.27
C LEU A 501 -2.64 5.68 -20.13
N GLN A 502 -1.32 5.77 -20.00
CA GLN A 502 -0.39 4.64 -19.80
C GLN A 502 -0.15 4.36 -18.31
N GLN A 503 -1.24 4.14 -17.58
CA GLN A 503 -1.24 3.66 -16.20
C GLN A 503 -1.86 2.27 -16.20
N PHE A 504 -1.30 1.33 -15.44
CA PHE A 504 -1.60 -0.10 -15.60
C PHE A 504 -1.68 -0.84 -14.28
N TYR A 505 -2.46 -1.92 -14.26
CA TYR A 505 -2.54 -2.85 -13.13
C TYR A 505 -2.67 -4.30 -13.61
N GLY A 506 -2.26 -5.23 -12.76
CA GLY A 506 -2.47 -6.66 -12.96
C GLY A 506 -3.70 -7.17 -12.20
N ARG A 507 -4.39 -8.15 -12.78
CA ARG A 507 -5.53 -8.87 -12.17
C ARG A 507 -5.27 -10.37 -12.28
N ALA A 508 -5.47 -11.08 -11.18
CA ALA A 508 -5.28 -12.53 -11.10
C ALA A 508 -6.56 -13.18 -10.57
N LYS A 509 -7.03 -14.23 -11.26
CA LYS A 509 -8.24 -14.95 -10.90
C LYS A 509 -8.05 -16.46 -11.01
N ILE A 510 -8.33 -17.17 -9.93
CA ILE A 510 -8.28 -18.63 -9.89
C ILE A 510 -9.69 -19.20 -10.04
N ASP A 511 -9.88 -20.07 -11.02
CA ASP A 511 -11.14 -20.77 -11.24
C ASP A 511 -11.28 -21.97 -10.26
N PRO A 512 -12.38 -22.08 -9.50
CA PRO A 512 -12.52 -23.11 -8.48
C PRO A 512 -12.88 -24.51 -9.02
N VAL A 513 -13.13 -24.66 -10.32
CA VAL A 513 -13.48 -25.95 -10.93
C VAL A 513 -12.26 -26.55 -11.63
N SER A 514 -11.68 -25.80 -12.56
CA SER A 514 -10.49 -26.18 -13.33
C SER A 514 -9.16 -25.94 -12.61
N ARG A 515 -9.18 -25.21 -11.49
CA ARG A 515 -8.00 -24.82 -10.68
C ARG A 515 -7.00 -23.90 -11.40
N ALA A 516 -7.24 -23.57 -12.67
CA ALA A 516 -6.40 -22.68 -13.46
C ALA A 516 -6.37 -21.25 -12.92
N LEU A 517 -5.20 -20.60 -13.02
CA LEU A 517 -4.98 -19.20 -12.73
C LEU A 517 -4.96 -18.41 -14.04
N THR A 518 -5.89 -17.48 -14.21
CA THR A 518 -5.84 -16.46 -15.27
C THR A 518 -5.20 -15.20 -14.70
N VAL A 519 -4.10 -14.74 -15.30
CA VAL A 519 -3.50 -13.41 -15.01
C VAL A 519 -3.66 -12.51 -16.23
N SER A 520 -4.18 -11.31 -16.04
CA SER A 520 -4.43 -10.32 -17.08
C SER A 520 -3.89 -8.94 -16.69
N LEU A 521 -3.39 -8.20 -17.69
CA LEU A 521 -2.84 -6.85 -17.53
C LEU A 521 -3.82 -5.84 -18.14
N HIS A 522 -4.09 -4.75 -17.43
CA HIS A 522 -5.17 -3.80 -17.73
C HIS A 522 -4.67 -2.35 -17.81
N ASP A 523 -5.38 -1.51 -18.56
CA ASP A 523 -5.17 -0.05 -18.57
C ASP A 523 -5.90 0.69 -17.43
N LEU A 524 -5.65 2.00 -17.36
CA LEU A 524 -6.31 2.99 -16.49
C LEU A 524 -7.85 2.95 -16.48
N ASN A 525 -8.47 2.37 -17.50
CA ASN A 525 -9.93 2.28 -17.67
C ASN A 525 -10.46 0.87 -17.35
N GLY A 526 -9.58 -0.07 -16.98
CA GLY A 526 -9.89 -1.48 -16.74
C GLY A 526 -9.93 -2.35 -18.00
N LYS A 527 -9.57 -1.81 -19.17
CA LYS A 527 -9.51 -2.60 -20.41
C LYS A 527 -8.35 -3.58 -20.32
N SER A 528 -8.63 -4.88 -20.39
CA SER A 528 -7.60 -5.91 -20.56
C SER A 528 -6.83 -5.68 -21.86
N LEU A 529 -5.50 -5.73 -21.76
CA LEU A 529 -4.55 -5.54 -22.85
C LEU A 529 -3.86 -6.85 -23.23
N TYR A 530 -3.63 -7.71 -22.24
CA TYR A 530 -3.03 -9.03 -22.37
C TYR A 530 -3.57 -9.96 -21.28
N GLU A 531 -3.62 -11.26 -21.55
CA GLU A 531 -4.10 -12.28 -20.63
C GLU A 531 -3.37 -13.61 -20.88
N VAL A 532 -3.03 -14.32 -19.79
CA VAL A 532 -2.48 -15.68 -19.81
C VAL A 532 -3.32 -16.54 -18.88
N LYS A 533 -3.78 -17.68 -19.39
CA LYS A 533 -4.36 -18.75 -18.57
C LYS A 533 -3.28 -19.79 -18.30
N LEU A 534 -3.02 -20.03 -17.02
CA LEU A 534 -2.10 -21.04 -16.51
C LEU A 534 -2.93 -22.20 -15.96
N ASP A 535 -2.88 -23.33 -16.63
CA ASP A 535 -3.38 -24.59 -16.07
C ASP A 535 -2.37 -25.15 -15.04
N VAL A 536 -2.85 -25.99 -14.13
CA VAL A 536 -2.06 -26.53 -13.01
C VAL A 536 -1.02 -27.54 -13.52
N GLU A 537 0.20 -27.49 -12.97
CA GLU A 537 1.24 -28.52 -13.16
C GLU A 537 0.76 -29.93 -12.74
N THR A 538 1.35 -30.98 -13.31
CA THR A 538 0.88 -32.39 -13.24
C THR A 538 2.01 -33.40 -13.05
#